data_AF-A0A933EPF0-F1
#
_entry.id   AF-A0A933EPF0-F1
#
_cell.length_a   1.000
_cell.length_b   1.000
_cell.length_c   1.000
_cell.angle_alpha   90.00
_cell.angle_beta   90.00
_cell.angle_gamma   90.00
#
_symmetry.space_group_name_H-M   'P 1'
#
loop_
_entity.id
_entity.type
_entity.pdbx_description
1 polymer ?
#
loop_
_entity_poly.entity_id
_entity_poly.type
_entity_poly.pdbx_seq_one_letter_code
_entity_poly.pdbx_strand_id
1 'polypeptide(L)' 'MTSPNAQLLKPDNPVGIVGYGAYVPRFRLPASEVSRIWTEGTSGLP' A
#
# COMPACT_ATOMS: atom_id res chain seq x y z
N MET A 1 15.22 -38.10 18.59
CA MET A 1 15.07 -36.79 19.27
C MET A 1 15.05 -35.74 18.18
N THR A 2 13.86 -35.43 17.66
CA THR A 2 13.64 -34.54 16.52
C THR A 2 13.99 -33.11 16.91
N SER A 3 14.95 -32.49 16.19
CA SER A 3 15.28 -31.07 16.34
C SER A 3 14.02 -30.22 16.15
N PRO A 4 13.73 -29.26 17.03
CA PRO A 4 12.63 -28.34 16.80
C PRO A 4 13.00 -27.50 15.57
N ASN A 5 12.11 -27.51 14.58
CA ASN A 5 12.16 -26.60 13.44
C ASN A 5 12.09 -25.16 13.97
N ALA A 6 13.25 -24.56 14.25
CA ALA A 6 13.35 -23.14 14.57
C ALA A 6 12.92 -22.38 13.31
N GLN A 7 11.67 -21.91 13.31
CA GLN A 7 11.16 -21.05 12.25
C GLN A 7 11.94 -19.74 12.31
N LEU A 8 13.01 -19.66 11.53
CA LEU A 8 13.78 -18.44 11.35
C LEU A 8 12.80 -17.34 10.91
N LEU A 9 12.85 -16.17 11.56
CA LEU A 9 11.98 -15.01 11.32
C LEU A 9 10.58 -15.02 11.95
N LYS A 10 10.23 -16.01 12.79
CA LYS A 10 9.03 -15.91 13.64
C LYS A 10 9.36 -15.16 14.94
N PRO A 11 8.68 -14.04 15.24
CA PRO A 11 8.86 -13.34 16.51
C PRO A 11 8.30 -14.16 17.69
N ASP A 12 8.96 -14.09 18.84
CA ASP A 12 8.54 -14.78 20.08
C ASP A 12 7.22 -14.23 20.65
N ASN A 13 6.97 -12.94 20.44
CA ASN A 13 5.74 -12.28 20.83
C ASN A 13 4.69 -12.34 19.70
N PRO A 14 3.41 -12.60 20.00
CA PRO A 14 2.34 -12.61 19.01
C PRO A 14 2.02 -11.18 18.56
N VAL A 15 2.69 -10.73 17.49
CA VAL A 15 2.53 -9.39 16.89
C VAL A 15 1.92 -9.47 15.49
N GLY A 16 1.25 -8.40 15.07
CA GLY A 16 0.63 -8.27 13.75
C GLY A 16 0.12 -6.85 13.48
N ILE A 17 -0.34 -6.57 12.25
CA ILE A 17 -0.94 -5.28 11.91
C ILE A 17 -2.31 -5.18 12.59
N VAL A 18 -2.41 -4.35 13.62
CA VAL A 18 -3.65 -4.14 14.39
C VAL A 18 -4.65 -3.23 13.69
N GLY A 19 -4.19 -2.44 12.73
CA GLY A 19 -5.02 -1.53 11.95
C GLY A 19 -4.23 -0.83 10.85
N TYR A 20 -4.93 -0.38 9.83
CA TYR A 20 -4.40 0.42 8.73
C TYR A 20 -5.40 1.52 8.39
N GLY A 21 -4.91 2.74 8.16
CA GLY A 21 -5.73 3.89 7.79
C GLY A 21 -5.06 4.67 6.68
N ALA A 22 -5.89 5.26 5.82
CA ALA A 22 -5.43 6.16 4.77
C ALA A 22 -6.18 7.49 4.90
N TYR A 23 -5.46 8.58 4.66
CA TYR A 23 -6.07 9.91 4.59
C TYR A 23 -6.46 10.21 3.14
N VAL A 24 -7.71 10.59 2.94
CA VAL A 24 -8.22 11.05 1.64
C VAL A 24 -8.41 12.57 1.70
N PRO A 25 -7.71 13.35 0.86
CA PRO A 25 -7.88 14.79 0.81
C PRO A 25 -9.30 15.19 0.36
N ARG A 26 -9.84 16.24 0.99
CA ARG A 26 -11.16 16.81 0.61
C ARG A 26 -11.18 17.34 -0.83
N PHE A 27 -10.11 17.99 -1.25
CA PHE A 27 -9.99 18.57 -2.58
C PHE A 27 -8.96 17.76 -3.38
N ARG A 28 -9.44 17.14 -4.47
CA ARG A 28 -8.62 16.29 -5.34
C ARG A 28 -8.54 16.95 -6.72
N LEU A 29 -7.34 17.00 -7.28
CA LEU A 29 -7.16 17.39 -8.67
C LEU A 29 -7.68 16.25 -9.57
N PRO A 30 -8.54 16.53 -10.57
CA PRO A 30 -9.00 15.50 -11.50
C PRO A 30 -7.83 14.83 -12.22
N ALA A 31 -7.90 13.51 -12.36
CA ALA A 31 -6.87 12.74 -13.06
C ALA A 31 -6.72 13.20 -14.53
N SER A 32 -7.82 13.68 -15.15
CA SER A 32 -7.82 14.26 -16.49
C SER A 32 -6.91 15.49 -16.62
N GLU A 33 -6.89 16.36 -15.60
CA GLU A 33 -6.06 17.57 -15.63
C GLU A 33 -4.58 17.23 -15.50
N VAL A 34 -4.25 16.23 -14.68
CA VAL A 34 -2.89 15.70 -14.60
C VAL A 34 -2.47 15.09 -15.93
N SER A 35 -3.33 14.27 -16.54
CA SER A 35 -3.02 13.61 -17.81
C SER A 35 -2.88 14.60 -18.97
N ARG A 36 -3.69 15.66 -19.01
CA ARG A 36 -3.57 16.71 -20.01
C ARG A 36 -2.19 17.36 -20.00
N ILE A 37 -1.65 17.65 -18.81
CA ILE A 37 -0.37 18.35 -18.65
C ILE A 37 0.84 17.42 -18.82
N TRP A 38 0.74 16.18 -18.34
CA TRP A 38 1.90 15.29 -18.21
C TRP A 38 1.98 14.21 -19.30
N THR A 39 0.86 13.86 -19.91
CA THR A 39 0.78 12.72 -20.85
C THR A 39 -0.04 13.05 -22.09
N GLU A 40 -0.27 14.34 -22.39
CA GLU A 40 -1.10 14.78 -23.52
C GLU A 40 -2.48 14.08 -23.59
N GLY A 41 -3.08 13.79 -22.43
CA GLY A 41 -4.39 13.13 -22.34
C GLY A 41 -4.41 11.62 -22.64
N THR A 42 -3.25 10.97 -22.82
CA THR A 42 -3.17 9.54 -23.19
C THR A 42 -3.13 8.60 -21.97
N SER A 43 -3.18 9.11 -20.73
CA SER A 43 -3.13 8.26 -19.53
C SER A 43 -4.45 7.54 -19.29
N GLY A 44 -4.39 6.32 -18.77
CA GLY A 44 -5.58 5.59 -18.31
C GLY A 44 -6.15 6.25 -17.05
N LEU A 45 -7.30 6.90 -17.18
CA LEU A 45 -7.98 7.58 -16.07
C LEU A 45 -9.02 6.64 -15.43
N PRO A 46 -9.12 6.59 -14.09
CA PRO A 46 -10.20 5.89 -13.38
C PRO A 46 -11.54 6.63 -13.46
#